data_AF-A0A6V7K331-F1
#
_entry.id   AF-A0A6V7K331-F1
#
_cell.length_a   1.000
_cell.length_b   1.000
_cell.length_c   1.000
_cell.angle_alpha   90.00
_cell.angle_beta   90.00
_cell.angle_gamma   90.00
#
_symmetry.space_group_name_H-M   'P 1'
#
loop_
_entity.id
_entity.type
_entity.pdbx_description
1 polymer ?
#
loop_
_entity_poly.entity_id
_entity_poly.type
_entity_poly.pdbx_seq_one_letter_code
_entity_poly.pdbx_strand_id
1 'polypeptide(L)'
;KTVLKEKTSIDDGIGLPDWRLALCLLGSWICVCGVLSRGVKSTGKASYFLAIFPYIVLIALLIRAVTLDGAINGIIFFINPNWEKLLDPKVWYAAVTQCFFSLSVCFGAIISYSSHNDFRHNIY
;
A
#
# COMPACT_ATOMS: atom_id res chain seq x y z
N LYS A 1 -3.57 21.85 -0.92
CA LYS A 1 -2.86 22.95 -0.21
C LYS A 1 -3.31 23.19 1.22
N THR A 2 -4.57 22.92 1.61
CA THR A 2 -5.07 23.17 2.98
C THR A 2 -4.46 22.26 4.05
N VAL A 3 -4.14 21.00 3.71
CA VAL A 3 -3.59 20.04 4.68
C VAL A 3 -2.07 20.09 4.74
N LEU A 4 -1.39 20.00 3.59
CA LEU A 4 0.08 19.91 3.53
C LEU A 4 0.82 21.24 3.75
N LYS A 5 0.15 22.40 3.52
CA LYS A 5 0.76 23.74 3.59
C LYS A 5 2.14 23.82 2.91
N GLU A 6 2.25 23.19 1.75
CA GLU A 6 3.48 23.07 0.98
C GLU A 6 3.99 24.44 0.51
N LYS A 7 5.32 24.64 0.58
CA LYS A 7 5.97 25.78 -0.05
C LYS A 7 6.16 25.53 -1.55
N THR A 8 6.37 26.61 -2.29
CA THR A 8 6.48 26.59 -3.75
C THR A 8 7.79 26.01 -4.27
N SER A 9 8.91 26.27 -3.57
CA SER A 9 10.20 25.63 -3.85
C SER A 9 10.75 24.93 -2.61
N ILE A 10 11.56 23.90 -2.83
CA ILE A 10 12.34 23.25 -1.77
C ILE A 10 13.42 24.18 -1.21
N ASP A 11 13.89 25.14 -2.03
CA ASP A 11 14.89 26.16 -1.65
C ASP A 11 14.36 27.12 -0.58
N ASP A 12 13.04 27.27 -0.49
CA ASP A 12 12.37 28.07 0.55
C ASP A 12 12.46 27.42 1.95
N GLY A 13 13.09 26.24 2.04
CA GLY A 13 13.30 25.45 3.25
C GLY A 13 12.05 24.71 3.72
N ILE A 14 12.26 23.67 4.54
CA ILE A 14 11.22 22.75 5.03
C ILE A 14 10.16 23.41 5.93
N GLY A 15 10.43 24.61 6.46
CA GLY A 15 9.53 25.30 7.39
C GLY A 15 9.42 24.63 8.77
N LEU A 16 8.47 25.10 9.58
CA LEU A 16 8.17 24.49 10.88
C LEU A 16 7.21 23.31 10.71
N PRO A 17 7.33 22.24 11.52
CA PRO A 17 6.40 21.13 11.50
C PRO A 17 4.97 21.60 11.77
N ASP A 18 4.02 21.21 10.92
CA ASP A 18 2.61 21.46 11.22
C ASP A 18 2.16 20.59 12.41
N TRP A 19 1.74 21.23 13.49
CA TRP A 19 1.41 20.54 14.74
C TRP A 19 0.24 19.55 14.60
N ARG A 20 -0.68 19.76 13.65
CA ARG A 20 -1.80 18.85 13.39
C ARG A 20 -1.30 17.58 12.73
N LEU A 21 -0.42 17.72 11.73
CA LEU A 21 0.23 16.57 11.08
C LEU A 21 1.14 15.82 12.07
N ALA A 22 1.85 16.54 12.94
CA ALA A 22 2.66 15.94 13.99
C ALA A 22 1.80 15.11 14.97
N LEU A 23 0.63 15.63 15.38
CA LEU A 23 -0.32 14.89 16.22
C LEU A 23 -0.89 13.66 15.50
N CYS A 24 -1.26 13.78 14.21
CA CYS A 24 -1.70 12.65 13.40
C CYS A 24 -0.61 11.57 13.32
N LEU A 25 0.65 11.96 13.09
CA LEU A 25 1.79 11.07 13.05
C LEU A 25 2.02 10.37 14.40
N LEU A 26 1.93 11.11 15.50
CA LEU A 26 2.03 10.55 16.85
C LEU A 26 0.94 9.50 17.08
N GLY A 27 -0.31 9.79 16.69
CA GLY A 27 -1.41 8.85 16.74
C GLY A 27 -1.15 7.57 15.93
N SER A 28 -0.66 7.71 14.70
CA SER A 28 -0.29 6.56 13.85
C SER A 28 0.79 5.69 14.49
N TRP A 29 1.83 6.30 15.08
CA TRP A 29 2.89 5.56 15.78
C TRP A 29 2.36 4.84 17.02
N ILE A 30 1.48 5.46 17.81
CA ILE A 30 0.84 4.80 18.96
C ILE A 30 0.05 3.57 18.48
N CYS A 31 -0.70 3.67 17.38
CA CYS A 31 -1.41 2.53 16.79
C CYS A 31 -0.44 1.41 16.36
N VAL A 32 0.64 1.74 15.65
CA VAL A 32 1.66 0.77 15.21
C VAL A 32 2.30 0.07 16.41
N CYS A 33 2.75 0.83 17.41
CA CYS A 33 3.31 0.27 18.64
C CYS A 33 2.28 -0.61 19.37
N GLY A 34 1.01 -0.21 19.41
CA GLY A 34 -0.08 -1.01 19.98
C GLY A 34 -0.21 -2.38 19.30
N VAL A 35 -0.24 -2.40 17.97
CA VAL A 35 -0.34 -3.64 17.17
C VAL A 35 0.89 -4.53 17.35
N LEU A 36 2.09 -3.93 17.45
CA LEU A 36 3.36 -4.66 17.59
C LEU A 36 3.72 -5.05 19.03
N SER A 37 3.00 -4.54 20.04
CA SER A 37 3.35 -4.65 21.47
C SER A 37 3.63 -6.06 22.00
N ARG A 38 3.01 -7.10 21.42
CA ARG A 38 3.25 -8.51 21.78
C ARG A 38 3.82 -9.35 20.62
N GLY A 39 4.50 -8.69 19.69
CA GLY A 39 5.08 -9.30 18.49
C GLY A 39 4.02 -10.00 17.62
N VAL A 40 4.43 -11.10 16.97
CA VAL A 40 3.61 -11.81 15.97
C VAL A 40 2.25 -12.30 16.48
N LYS A 41 2.09 -12.55 17.78
CA LYS A 41 0.80 -12.96 18.37
C LYS A 41 -0.24 -11.83 18.34
N SER A 42 0.20 -10.58 18.58
CA SER A 42 -0.67 -9.40 18.52
C SER A 42 -0.90 -8.97 17.08
N THR A 43 0.18 -8.91 16.28
CA THR A 43 0.11 -8.55 14.87
C THR A 43 -0.75 -9.51 14.07
N GLY A 44 -0.66 -10.82 14.33
CA GLY A 44 -1.51 -11.82 13.68
C GLY A 44 -3.00 -11.61 13.95
N LYS A 45 -3.38 -11.28 15.20
CA LYS A 45 -4.77 -10.96 15.54
C LYS A 45 -5.28 -9.70 14.84
N ALA A 46 -4.47 -8.63 14.84
CA ALA A 46 -4.81 -7.40 14.13
C ALA A 46 -4.90 -7.62 12.61
N SER A 47 -4.05 -8.48 12.04
CA SER A 47 -4.01 -8.79 10.62
C SER A 47 -5.31 -9.39 10.10
N TYR A 48 -6.07 -10.14 10.90
CA TYR A 48 -7.38 -10.65 10.46
C TYR A 48 -8.32 -9.51 10.06
N PHE A 49 -8.35 -8.42 10.83
CA PHE A 49 -9.15 -7.26 10.45
C PHE A 49 -8.47 -6.43 9.35
N LEU A 50 -7.19 -6.10 9.54
CA LEU A 50 -6.44 -5.20 8.64
C LEU A 50 -6.30 -5.75 7.22
N ALA A 51 -6.20 -7.06 7.05
CA ALA A 51 -6.12 -7.69 5.72
C ALA A 51 -7.49 -7.80 5.06
N ILE A 52 -8.56 -8.10 5.80
CA ILE A 52 -9.89 -8.37 5.24
C ILE A 52 -10.65 -7.07 4.93
N PHE A 53 -10.56 -6.07 5.82
CA PHE A 53 -11.33 -4.83 5.69
C PHE A 53 -11.10 -4.09 4.34
N PRO A 54 -9.87 -3.94 3.83
CA PRO A 54 -9.63 -3.35 2.53
C PRO A 54 -10.36 -4.07 1.38
N TYR A 55 -10.43 -5.41 1.41
CA TYR A 55 -11.17 -6.15 0.37
C TYR A 55 -12.67 -5.85 0.40
N ILE A 56 -13.27 -5.73 1.58
CA ILE A 56 -14.69 -5.36 1.72
C ILE A 56 -14.92 -3.97 1.11
N VAL A 57 -14.07 -3.01 1.43
CA VAL A 57 -14.15 -1.65 0.89
C VAL A 57 -13.96 -1.65 -0.63
N LEU A 58 -12.96 -2.39 -1.14
CA LEU A 58 -12.72 -2.50 -2.58
C LEU A 58 -13.91 -3.12 -3.32
N ILE A 59 -14.55 -4.14 -2.77
CA ILE A 59 -15.75 -4.75 -3.36
C ILE A 59 -16.91 -3.74 -3.37
N ALA A 60 -17.14 -3.03 -2.26
CA ALA A 60 -18.18 -2.00 -2.21
C ALA A 60 -17.92 -0.85 -3.20
N LEU A 61 -16.67 -0.40 -3.30
CA LEU A 61 -16.24 0.61 -4.27
C LEU A 61 -16.36 0.11 -5.70
N LEU A 62 -16.07 -1.16 -5.98
CA LEU A 62 -16.24 -1.76 -7.30
C LEU A 62 -17.71 -1.77 -7.71
N ILE A 63 -18.61 -2.25 -6.83
CA ILE A 63 -20.07 -2.23 -7.08
C ILE A 63 -20.54 -0.79 -7.35
N ARG A 64 -20.05 0.18 -6.56
CA ARG A 64 -20.39 1.58 -6.80
C ARG A 64 -19.84 2.08 -8.13
N ALA A 65 -18.57 1.82 -8.43
CA ALA A 65 -17.92 2.29 -9.64
C ALA A 65 -18.59 1.76 -10.92
N VAL A 66 -19.00 0.49 -10.95
CA VAL A 66 -19.65 -0.10 -12.14
C VAL A 66 -21.11 0.32 -12.30
N THR A 67 -21.75 0.84 -11.25
CA THR A 67 -23.13 1.37 -11.30
C THR A 67 -23.20 2.86 -11.65
N LEU A 68 -22.06 3.55 -11.76
CA LEU A 68 -22.01 4.93 -12.23
C LEU A 68 -22.13 5.02 -13.76
N ASP A 69 -22.83 6.06 -14.22
CA ASP A 69 -22.90 6.37 -15.64
C ASP A 69 -21.49 6.64 -16.20
N GLY A 70 -21.19 6.04 -17.36
CA GLY A 70 -19.89 6.18 -18.02
C GLY A 70 -18.79 5.24 -17.51
N ALA A 71 -19.07 4.33 -16.57
CA ALA A 71 -18.09 3.36 -16.06
C ALA A 71 -17.41 2.53 -17.18
N ILE A 72 -18.19 2.15 -18.19
CA ILE A 72 -17.72 1.35 -19.34
C ILE A 72 -16.56 2.05 -20.08
N ASN A 73 -16.61 3.36 -20.24
CA ASN A 73 -15.55 4.11 -20.94
C ASN A 73 -14.21 4.02 -20.21
N GLY A 74 -14.23 4.12 -18.86
CA GLY A 74 -13.05 3.97 -18.03
C GLY A 74 -12.48 2.55 -18.10
N ILE A 75 -13.34 1.53 -18.10
CA ILE A 75 -12.93 0.12 -18.20
C ILE A 75 -12.27 -0.16 -19.56
N ILE A 76 -12.89 0.30 -20.65
CA ILE A 76 -12.33 0.13 -22.00
C ILE A 76 -10.98 0.82 -22.11
N PHE A 77 -10.85 2.05 -21.60
CA PHE A 77 -9.58 2.78 -21.61
C PHE A 77 -8.48 2.02 -20.84
N PHE A 78 -8.82 1.41 -19.69
CA PHE A 78 -7.87 0.64 -18.90
C PHE A 78 -7.39 -0.64 -19.58
N ILE A 79 -8.30 -1.36 -20.26
CA ILE A 79 -8.00 -2.67 -20.86
C ILE A 79 -7.42 -2.54 -22.28
N ASN A 80 -7.60 -1.39 -22.95
CA ASN A 80 -7.10 -1.18 -24.32
C ASN A 80 -5.57 -1.26 -24.38
N PRO A 81 -4.99 -2.30 -25.01
CA PRO A 81 -3.55 -2.51 -25.00
C PRO A 81 -2.85 -1.63 -26.03
N ASN A 82 -1.79 -0.95 -25.61
CA ASN A 82 -0.85 -0.29 -26.52
C ASN A 82 0.40 -1.17 -26.71
N TRP A 83 0.44 -1.91 -27.82
CA TRP A 83 1.51 -2.87 -28.11
C TRP A 83 2.88 -2.23 -28.36
N GLU A 84 2.92 -1.00 -28.89
CA GLU A 84 4.18 -0.29 -29.14
C GLU A 84 4.93 -0.01 -27.83
N LYS A 85 4.21 0.15 -26.71
CA LYS A 85 4.80 0.37 -25.39
C LYS A 85 5.59 -0.84 -24.87
N LEU A 86 5.32 -2.05 -25.35
CA LEU A 86 6.07 -3.23 -24.95
C LEU A 86 7.52 -3.21 -25.45
N LEU A 87 7.81 -2.44 -26.50
CA LEU A 87 9.17 -2.26 -27.03
C LEU A 87 9.98 -1.25 -26.21
N ASP A 88 9.34 -0.48 -25.32
CA ASP A 88 10.03 0.47 -24.44
C ASP A 88 10.62 -0.27 -23.21
N PRO A 89 11.96 -0.31 -23.05
CA PRO A 89 12.59 -0.98 -21.92
C PRO A 89 12.19 -0.37 -20.56
N LYS A 90 11.74 0.89 -20.52
CA LYS A 90 11.27 1.53 -19.28
C LYS A 90 10.00 0.87 -18.73
N VAL A 91 9.14 0.33 -19.60
CA VAL A 91 7.91 -0.38 -19.18
C VAL A 91 8.28 -1.66 -18.43
N TRP A 92 9.26 -2.41 -18.92
CA TRP A 92 9.78 -3.60 -18.25
C TRP A 92 10.49 -3.27 -16.93
N TYR A 93 11.29 -2.21 -16.91
CA TYR A 93 11.91 -1.73 -15.68
C TYR A 93 10.86 -1.40 -14.61
N ALA A 94 9.81 -0.67 -14.99
CA ALA A 94 8.71 -0.33 -14.09
C ALA A 94 7.94 -1.57 -13.62
N ALA A 95 7.65 -2.51 -14.52
CA ALA A 95 6.95 -3.76 -14.19
C ALA A 95 7.75 -4.61 -13.19
N VAL A 96 9.05 -4.79 -13.42
CA VAL A 96 9.93 -5.52 -12.49
C VAL A 96 9.96 -4.82 -11.14
N THR A 97 10.18 -3.51 -11.13
CA THR A 97 10.19 -2.70 -9.90
C THR A 97 8.88 -2.88 -9.11
N GLN A 98 7.74 -2.85 -9.81
CA GLN A 98 6.42 -3.06 -9.21
C GLN A 98 6.28 -4.45 -8.59
N CYS A 99 6.73 -5.51 -9.27
CA CYS A 99 6.70 -6.87 -8.72
C CYS A 99 7.52 -6.99 -7.44
N PHE A 100 8.74 -6.43 -7.40
CA PHE A 100 9.59 -6.46 -6.21
C PHE A 100 8.96 -5.75 -5.01
N PHE A 101 8.42 -4.54 -5.21
CA PHE A 101 7.76 -3.78 -4.14
C PHE A 101 6.43 -4.43 -3.71
N SER A 102 5.63 -4.92 -4.65
CA SER A 102 4.32 -5.53 -4.33
C SER A 102 4.47 -6.82 -3.52
N LEU A 103 5.51 -7.62 -3.80
CA LEU A 103 5.78 -8.86 -3.07
C LEU A 103 6.72 -8.65 -1.88
N SER A 104 7.23 -7.44 -1.68
CA SER A 104 8.22 -7.13 -0.63
C SER A 104 9.45 -8.07 -0.66
N VAL A 105 9.89 -8.45 -1.86
CA VAL A 105 11.05 -9.34 -2.04
C VAL A 105 12.32 -8.61 -1.58
N CYS A 106 13.22 -9.32 -0.89
CA CYS A 106 14.46 -8.80 -0.32
C CYS A 106 14.31 -7.83 0.88
N PHE A 107 13.10 -7.62 1.43
CA PHE A 107 12.90 -6.75 2.61
C PHE A 107 13.02 -7.49 3.96
N GLY A 108 13.26 -8.81 3.96
CA GLY A 108 13.42 -9.62 5.18
C GLY A 108 12.15 -9.90 5.98
N ALA A 109 11.05 -9.18 5.72
CA ALA A 109 9.78 -9.35 6.43
C ALA A 109 9.23 -10.78 6.28
N ILE A 110 9.19 -11.32 5.07
CA ILE A 110 8.73 -12.70 4.81
C ILE A 110 9.59 -13.72 5.55
N ILE A 111 10.92 -13.54 5.52
CA ILE A 111 11.87 -14.42 6.23
C ILE A 111 11.58 -14.40 7.75
N SER A 112 11.39 -13.21 8.31
CA SER A 112 11.07 -13.05 9.74
C SER A 112 9.71 -13.65 10.13
N TYR A 113 8.71 -13.59 9.25
CA TYR A 113 7.42 -14.24 9.52
C TYR A 113 7.54 -15.77 9.41
N SER A 114 8.23 -16.25 8.37
CA SER A 114 8.46 -17.69 8.16
C SER A 114 9.27 -18.34 9.28
N SER A 115 10.16 -17.60 9.97
CA SER A 115 10.91 -18.15 11.12
C SER A 115 10.03 -18.49 12.33
N HIS A 116 8.76 -18.06 12.35
CA HIS A 116 7.79 -18.42 13.38
C HIS A 116 6.92 -19.64 13.01
N ASN A 117 7.10 -20.23 11.82
CA ASN A 117 6.37 -21.44 11.42
C ASN A 117 6.99 -22.71 12.03
N ASP A 118 6.18 -23.76 12.14
CA ASP A 118 6.66 -25.08 12.52
C ASP A 118 7.62 -25.64 11.47
N PHE A 119 8.63 -26.39 11.91
CA PHE A 119 9.67 -26.95 11.03
C PHE A 119 9.11 -27.87 9.93
N ARG A 120 7.96 -28.51 10.17
CA ARG A 120 7.30 -29.42 9.22
C ARG A 120 6.16 -28.76 8.44
N HIS A 121 6.00 -27.44 8.54
CA HIS A 121 4.97 -26.70 7.81
C HIS A 121 5.27 -26.72 6.32
N ASN A 122 4.32 -27.15 5.48
CA ASN A 122 4.51 -27.11 4.04
C ASN A 122 4.45 -25.66 3.54
N ILE A 123 5.47 -25.24 2.81
CA ILE A 123 5.64 -23.86 2.29
C ILE A 123 5.68 -23.81 0.75
N TYR A 124 5.40 -24.95 0.10
CA TYR A 124 5.32 -25.11 -1.36
C TYR A 124 3.88 -25.41 -1.76
#